data_AF-A0A817LKL5-F1
#
_entry.id   AF-A0A817LKL5-F1
#
_cell.length_a   1.000
_cell.length_b   1.000
_cell.length_c   1.000
_cell.angle_alpha   90.00
_cell.angle_beta   90.00
_cell.angle_gamma   90.00
#
_symmetry.space_group_name_H-M   'P 1'
#
loop_
_entity.id
_entity.type
_entity.pdbx_description
1 polymer ?
#
loop_
_entity_poly.entity_id
_entity_poly.type
_entity_poly.pdbx_seq_one_letter_code
_entity_poly.pdbx_strand_id
1 'polypeptide(L)'
;FGFVADSAKHDKYCVITCLENLVEEIINIMSDVNEIIFFSDGAARQFKNRYVIQHLTTMMDKFDINFSRNYFTSSHGKGIVDSIGGTLERLVWMEIMTGVICSSAKEFVDICRRKTRTIIVNLVQQAQFDTTRVTLENTF
;
A
#
# COMPACT_ATOMS: atom_id res chain seq x y z
N PHE A 1 -7.19 -1.71 5.42
CA PHE A 1 -6.98 -0.75 4.31
C PHE A 1 -6.57 -1.50 3.07
N GLY A 2 -6.96 -1.02 1.89
CA GLY A 2 -6.50 -1.50 0.58
C GLY A 2 -6.16 -0.31 -0.30
N PHE A 3 -5.09 -0.41 -1.07
CA PHE A 3 -4.65 0.64 -1.99
C PHE A 3 -4.67 0.10 -3.41
N VAL A 4 -5.31 0.84 -4.32
CA VAL A 4 -5.41 0.49 -5.74
C VAL A 4 -4.69 1.58 -6.52
N ALA A 5 -3.72 1.17 -7.32
CA ALA A 5 -2.87 2.07 -8.08
C ALA A 5 -3.35 2.17 -9.53
N ASP A 6 -3.26 3.35 -10.13
CA ASP A 6 -3.43 3.52 -11.59
C ASP A 6 -2.15 3.17 -12.38
N SER A 7 -1.37 2.22 -11.86
CA SER A 7 -0.08 1.81 -12.40
C SER A 7 0.07 0.30 -12.31
N ALA A 8 0.48 -0.32 -13.42
CA ALA A 8 0.85 -1.74 -13.43
C ALA A 8 2.27 -1.98 -12.86
N LYS A 9 3.00 -0.91 -12.52
CA LYS A 9 4.36 -1.02 -11.97
C LYS A 9 4.29 -1.49 -10.52
N HIS A 10 4.74 -2.71 -10.29
CA HIS A 10 4.82 -3.29 -8.96
C HIS A 10 6.26 -3.22 -8.42
N ASP A 11 6.74 -1.99 -8.19
CA ASP A 11 8.09 -1.69 -7.72
C ASP A 11 8.12 -1.04 -6.33
N LYS A 12 9.33 -0.78 -5.83
CA LYS A 12 9.59 -0.13 -4.54
C LYS A 12 8.94 1.25 -4.38
N TYR A 13 8.75 2.02 -5.46
CA TYR A 13 8.16 3.36 -5.37
C TYR A 13 6.67 3.26 -5.07
N CYS A 14 5.99 2.30 -5.71
CA CYS A 14 4.60 1.98 -5.42
C CYS A 14 4.43 1.51 -3.96
N VAL A 15 5.28 0.59 -3.50
CA VAL A 15 5.26 0.09 -2.12
C VAL A 15 5.43 1.23 -1.11
N ILE A 16 6.43 2.09 -1.29
CA ILE A 16 6.72 3.20 -0.37
C ILE A 16 5.57 4.21 -0.35
N THR A 17 5.04 4.59 -1.50
CA THR A 17 3.90 5.52 -1.59
C THR A 17 2.66 4.99 -0.86
N CYS A 18 2.34 3.71 -1.05
CA CYS A 18 1.22 3.08 -0.36
C CYS A 18 1.44 2.97 1.16
N LEU A 19 2.68 2.76 1.59
CA LEU A 19 3.04 2.72 3.01
C LEU A 19 2.92 4.09 3.68
N GLU A 20 3.40 5.16 3.04
CA GLU A 20 3.25 6.53 3.56
C GLU A 20 1.77 6.89 3.73
N ASN A 21 0.95 6.65 2.70
CA ASN A 21 -0.48 6.87 2.78
C ASN A 21 -1.13 6.05 3.91
N LEU A 22 -0.68 4.81 4.14
CA LEU A 22 -1.18 3.98 5.25
C LEU A 22 -0.79 4.55 6.61
N VAL A 23 0.44 5.03 6.77
CA VAL A 23 0.91 5.64 8.03
C VAL A 23 0.11 6.90 8.33
N GLU A 24 -0.11 7.76 7.34
CA GLU A 24 -0.92 8.97 7.50
C GLU A 24 -2.36 8.64 7.93
N GLU A 25 -2.98 7.63 7.33
CA GLU A 25 -4.31 7.14 7.74
C GLU A 25 -4.30 6.59 9.19
N ILE A 26 -3.26 5.84 9.58
CA ILE A 26 -3.14 5.31 10.95
C ILE A 26 -3.02 6.45 11.95
N ILE A 27 -2.15 7.44 11.70
CA ILE A 27 -1.95 8.59 12.59
C ILE A 27 -3.24 9.41 12.72
N ASN A 28 -3.98 9.58 11.64
CA ASN A 28 -5.26 10.29 11.66
C ASN A 28 -6.32 9.58 12.52
N ILE A 29 -6.27 8.24 12.60
CA ILE A 29 -7.21 7.44 13.41
C ILE A 29 -6.72 7.29 14.84
N MET A 30 -5.39 7.22 15.03
CA MET A 30 -4.71 6.97 16.30
C MET A 30 -3.58 7.99 16.47
N SER A 31 -3.93 9.18 16.96
CA SER A 31 -2.99 10.32 17.05
C SER A 31 -1.90 10.15 18.11
N ASP A 32 -2.04 9.20 19.03
CA ASP A 32 -1.12 8.88 20.12
C ASP A 32 -0.21 7.69 19.82
N VAL A 33 -0.21 7.21 18.57
CA VAL A 33 0.68 6.13 18.13
C VAL A 33 2.15 6.54 18.29
N ASN A 34 2.93 5.66 18.91
CA ASN A 34 4.34 5.88 19.23
C ASN A 34 5.27 4.84 18.59
N GLU A 35 4.72 3.70 18.15
CA GLU A 35 5.44 2.67 17.40
C GLU A 35 4.54 2.02 16.34
N ILE A 36 5.08 1.82 15.13
CA ILE A 36 4.46 1.04 14.06
C ILE A 36 5.40 -0.08 13.63
N ILE A 37 4.91 -1.32 13.73
CA ILE A 37 5.65 -2.54 13.37
C ILE A 37 5.09 -3.11 12.06
N PHE A 38 5.89 -3.04 10.99
CA PHE A 38 5.52 -3.63 9.70
C PHE A 38 5.91 -5.11 9.61
N PHE A 39 5.04 -5.91 9.01
CA PHE A 39 5.36 -7.26 8.56
C PHE A 39 5.13 -7.35 7.05
N SER A 40 6.16 -7.72 6.29
CA SER A 40 6.09 -7.82 4.81
C SER A 40 6.74 -9.10 4.27
N ASP A 41 6.45 -9.43 3.02
CA ASP A 41 7.15 -10.52 2.34
C ASP A 41 8.65 -10.20 2.14
N GLY A 42 9.46 -11.23 1.87
CA GLY A 42 10.90 -11.08 1.66
C GLY A 42 11.30 -10.72 0.23
N ALA A 43 10.39 -10.26 -0.63
CA ALA A 43 10.67 -10.02 -2.04
C ALA A 43 11.58 -8.80 -2.22
N ALA A 44 12.81 -9.03 -2.69
CA ALA A 44 13.85 -8.00 -2.74
C ALA A 44 13.47 -6.80 -3.62
N ARG A 45 12.83 -7.03 -4.78
CA ARG A 45 12.46 -5.96 -5.72
C ARG A 45 11.44 -4.95 -5.16
N GLN A 46 10.69 -5.36 -4.14
CA GLN A 46 9.50 -4.66 -3.67
C GLN A 46 9.69 -4.20 -2.22
N PHE A 47 9.94 -5.15 -1.31
CA PHE A 47 9.91 -4.90 0.13
C PHE A 47 11.30 -4.97 0.77
N LYS A 48 12.15 -5.92 0.36
CA LYS A 48 13.47 -6.15 0.98
C LYS A 48 14.61 -5.53 0.16
N ASN A 49 14.65 -4.19 0.07
CA ASN A 49 15.73 -3.45 -0.62
C ASN A 49 16.18 -2.20 0.16
N ARG A 50 17.31 -1.62 -0.27
CA ARG A 50 17.92 -0.43 0.35
C ARG A 50 16.99 0.77 0.43
N TYR A 51 16.13 0.97 -0.57
CA TYR A 51 15.23 2.13 -0.61
C TYR A 51 14.13 2.01 0.45
N VAL A 52 13.59 0.80 0.67
CA VAL A 52 12.59 0.57 1.71
C VAL A 52 13.21 0.73 3.11
N ILE A 53 14.44 0.27 3.31
CA ILE A 53 15.16 0.46 4.58
C ILE A 53 15.43 1.94 4.84
N GLN A 54 15.95 2.65 3.85
CA GLN A 54 16.17 4.10 3.92
C GLN A 54 14.86 4.86 4.16
N HIS A 55 13.79 4.45 3.52
CA HIS A 55 12.49 5.07 3.70
C HIS A 55 11.99 4.96 5.15
N LEU A 56 12.28 3.85 5.85
CA LEU A 56 11.95 3.73 7.28
C LEU A 56 12.64 4.82 8.12
N THR A 57 13.92 5.10 7.87
CA THR A 57 14.63 6.15 8.61
C THR A 57 14.04 7.52 8.33
N THR A 58 13.72 7.82 7.07
CA THR A 58 13.07 9.09 6.71
C THR A 58 11.67 9.24 7.31
N MET A 59 10.91 8.15 7.44
CA MET A 59 9.61 8.18 8.12
C MET A 59 9.72 8.45 9.62
N MET A 60 10.74 7.89 10.29
CA MET A 60 10.99 8.18 11.70
C MET A 60 11.20 9.68 11.91
N ASP A 61 12.01 10.31 11.06
CA ASP A 61 12.25 11.75 11.11
C ASP A 61 10.99 12.58 10.76
N LYS A 62 10.19 12.13 9.78
CA LYS A 62 8.99 12.84 9.30
C LYS A 62 7.86 12.83 10.33
N PHE A 63 7.62 11.70 10.98
CA PHE A 63 6.43 11.50 11.81
C PHE A 63 6.70 11.49 13.32
N ASP A 64 7.96 11.52 13.75
CA ASP A 64 8.36 11.39 15.16
C ASP A 64 7.77 10.13 15.84
N ILE A 65 7.76 9.02 15.08
CA ILE A 65 7.23 7.71 15.48
C ILE A 65 8.33 6.67 15.30
N ASN A 66 8.39 5.69 16.20
CA ASN A 66 9.29 4.55 16.04
C ASN A 66 8.76 3.60 14.97
N PHE A 67 9.61 3.20 14.03
CA PHE A 67 9.25 2.21 13.01
C PHE A 67 10.17 1.00 13.09
N SER A 68 9.57 -0.19 13.03
CA SER A 68 10.32 -1.43 12.82
C SER A 68 9.70 -2.24 11.68
N ARG A 69 10.52 -3.03 10.99
CA ARG A 69 10.08 -3.87 9.88
C ARG A 69 10.62 -5.27 10.01
N ASN A 70 9.71 -6.21 10.05
CA ASN A 70 9.97 -7.63 10.00
C ASN A 70 9.61 -8.19 8.62
N TYR A 71 10.32 -9.23 8.23
CA TYR A 71 10.07 -9.96 7.00
C TYR A 71 9.67 -11.38 7.34
N PHE A 72 8.70 -11.93 6.62
CA PHE A 72 8.37 -13.35 6.68
C PHE A 72 9.44 -14.19 5.96
N THR A 73 9.05 -15.31 5.33
CA THR A 73 9.97 -16.12 4.52
C THR A 73 10.53 -15.34 3.33
N SER A 74 11.71 -15.72 2.86
CA SER A 74 12.31 -15.14 1.65
C SER A 74 11.41 -15.38 0.43
N SER A 75 11.30 -14.37 -0.45
CA SER A 75 10.43 -14.35 -1.64
C SER A 75 8.94 -14.14 -1.30
N HIS A 76 8.02 -14.71 -2.09
CA HIS A 76 6.58 -14.55 -1.91
C HIS A 76 6.04 -15.58 -0.92
N GLY A 77 5.87 -15.14 0.32
CA GLY A 77 5.02 -15.85 1.28
C GLY A 77 3.57 -15.37 1.13
N LYS A 78 2.60 -16.29 1.22
CA LYS A 78 1.21 -15.88 1.37
C LYS A 78 0.98 -15.36 2.79
N GLY A 79 0.31 -14.23 2.91
CA GLY A 79 0.03 -13.56 4.18
C GLY A 79 -1.44 -13.22 4.37
N ILE A 80 -1.79 -12.73 5.56
CA ILE A 80 -3.14 -12.24 5.87
C ILE A 80 -3.56 -11.13 4.89
N VAL A 81 -2.60 -10.32 4.43
CA VAL A 81 -2.81 -9.24 3.45
C VAL A 81 -3.38 -9.74 2.11
N ASP A 82 -3.06 -10.96 1.68
CA ASP A 82 -3.60 -11.54 0.44
C ASP A 82 -5.10 -11.77 0.54
N SER A 83 -5.60 -12.02 1.75
CA SER A 83 -7.04 -12.22 1.99
C SER A 83 -7.82 -10.93 1.76
N ILE A 84 -7.23 -9.76 2.09
CA ILE A 84 -7.84 -8.45 1.82
C ILE A 84 -7.90 -8.22 0.32
N GLY A 85 -6.77 -8.41 -0.38
CA GLY A 85 -6.70 -8.27 -1.84
C GLY A 85 -7.72 -9.17 -2.55
N GLY A 86 -7.71 -10.47 -2.23
CA GLY A 86 -8.66 -11.43 -2.79
C GLY A 86 -10.12 -11.12 -2.47
N THR A 87 -10.41 -10.56 -1.29
CA THR A 87 -11.77 -10.10 -0.95
C THR A 87 -12.21 -8.95 -1.83
N LEU A 88 -11.35 -7.94 -2.05
CA LEU A 88 -11.67 -6.81 -2.91
C LEU A 88 -11.85 -7.24 -4.37
N GLU A 89 -10.95 -8.08 -4.89
CA GLU A 89 -11.06 -8.66 -6.23
C GLU A 89 -12.36 -9.45 -6.39
N ARG A 90 -12.74 -10.25 -5.39
CA ARG A 90 -13.99 -11.01 -5.39
C ARG A 90 -15.22 -10.11 -5.45
N LEU A 91 -15.22 -8.99 -4.71
CA LEU A 91 -16.31 -8.03 -4.72
C LEU A 91 -16.49 -7.38 -6.09
N VAL A 92 -15.38 -6.96 -6.71
CA VAL A 92 -15.40 -6.34 -8.05
C VAL A 92 -15.81 -7.37 -9.10
N TRP A 93 -15.27 -8.57 -9.03
CA TRP A 93 -15.64 -9.67 -9.94
C TRP A 93 -17.14 -10.00 -9.90
N MET A 94 -17.75 -10.04 -8.71
CA MET A 94 -19.19 -10.26 -8.58
C MET A 94 -20.02 -9.17 -9.24
N GLU A 95 -19.56 -7.92 -9.21
CA GLU A 95 -20.22 -6.81 -9.91
C GLU A 95 -20.05 -6.91 -11.43
N ILE A 96 -18.86 -7.30 -11.90
CA ILE A 96 -18.62 -7.56 -13.33
C ILE A 96 -19.57 -8.65 -13.85
N MET A 97 -19.81 -9.69 -13.04
CA MET A 97 -20.73 -10.78 -13.39
C MET A 97 -22.19 -10.33 -13.54
N THR A 98 -22.58 -9.16 -13.04
CA THR A 98 -23.91 -8.60 -13.28
C THR A 98 -23.97 -7.71 -14.53
N GLY A 99 -22.89 -7.64 -15.31
CA GLY A 99 -22.78 -6.83 -16.52
C GLY A 99 -22.18 -5.43 -16.33
N VAL A 100 -21.66 -5.10 -15.14
CA VAL A 100 -20.94 -3.84 -14.91
C VAL A 100 -19.54 -3.91 -15.52
N ILE A 101 -19.11 -2.83 -16.17
CA ILE A 101 -17.76 -2.73 -16.70
C ILE A 101 -16.86 -2.09 -15.64
N CYS A 102 -15.70 -2.70 -15.40
CA CYS A 102 -14.63 -2.15 -14.58
C CYS A 102 -13.35 -2.14 -15.41
N SER A 103 -12.95 -0.95 -15.85
CA SER A 103 -11.89 -0.71 -16.83
C SER A 103 -10.77 0.20 -16.32
N SER A 104 -10.93 0.77 -15.13
CA SER A 104 -9.93 1.63 -14.50
C SER A 104 -9.75 1.34 -13.01
N ALA A 105 -8.60 1.73 -12.46
CA ALA A 105 -8.34 1.67 -11.02
C ALA A 105 -9.38 2.47 -10.22
N LYS A 106 -9.83 3.61 -10.75
CA LYS A 106 -10.87 4.43 -10.14
C LYS A 106 -12.20 3.68 -10.06
N GLU A 107 -12.64 3.06 -11.16
CA GLU A 107 -13.86 2.24 -11.17
C GLU A 107 -13.78 1.07 -10.19
N PHE A 108 -12.62 0.42 -10.09
CA PHE A 108 -12.37 -0.64 -9.12
C PHE A 108 -12.60 -0.14 -7.68
N VAL A 109 -12.04 1.02 -7.33
CA VAL A 109 -12.20 1.64 -6.00
C VAL A 109 -13.65 2.05 -5.76
N ASP A 110 -14.30 2.65 -6.76
CA ASP A 110 -15.70 3.09 -6.67
C ASP A 110 -16.62 1.88 -6.41
N ILE A 111 -16.39 0.74 -7.06
CA ILE A 111 -17.11 -0.52 -6.79
C ILE A 111 -16.83 -1.00 -5.36
N CYS A 112 -15.56 -1.08 -4.95
CA CYS A 112 -15.20 -1.53 -3.61
C CYS A 112 -15.88 -0.69 -2.51
N ARG A 113 -15.83 0.64 -2.61
CA ARG A 113 -16.42 1.57 -1.65
C ARG A 113 -17.94 1.47 -1.56
N ARG A 114 -18.62 1.09 -2.65
CA ARG A 114 -20.06 0.78 -2.62
C ARG A 114 -20.37 -0.54 -1.95
N LYS A 115 -19.51 -1.56 -2.13
CA LYS A 115 -19.76 -2.94 -1.70
C LYS A 115 -19.29 -3.24 -0.28
N THR A 116 -18.31 -2.52 0.26
CA THR A 116 -17.82 -2.71 1.61
C THR A 116 -17.52 -1.38 2.30
N ARG A 117 -17.88 -1.31 3.59
CA ARG A 117 -17.46 -0.25 4.52
C ARG A 117 -16.40 -0.75 5.51
N THR A 118 -16.17 -2.06 5.58
CA THR A 118 -15.22 -2.69 6.50
C THR A 118 -13.78 -2.50 6.05
N ILE A 119 -13.55 -2.52 4.72
CA ILE A 119 -12.23 -2.28 4.15
C ILE A 119 -12.24 -0.88 3.56
N ILE A 120 -11.47 0.02 4.16
CA ILE A 120 -11.21 1.34 3.59
C ILE A 120 -10.29 1.15 2.38
N VAL A 121 -10.78 1.53 1.20
CA VAL A 121 -10.06 1.39 -0.07
C VAL A 121 -9.75 2.77 -0.64
N ASN A 122 -8.48 3.01 -0.97
CA ASN A 122 -7.98 4.28 -1.48
C ASN A 122 -7.35 4.12 -2.87
N LEU A 123 -7.58 5.12 -3.73
CA LEU A 123 -6.94 5.23 -5.03
C LEU A 123 -5.60 5.93 -4.86
N VAL A 124 -4.55 5.40 -5.49
CA VAL A 124 -3.22 6.01 -5.54
C VAL A 124 -2.90 6.36 -6.98
N GLN A 125 -2.63 7.64 -7.22
CA GLN A 125 -2.40 8.17 -8.57
C GLN A 125 -0.95 8.04 -8.98
N GLN A 126 -0.69 7.93 -10.29
CA GLN A 126 0.66 7.86 -10.84
C GLN A 126 1.55 9.04 -10.40
N ALA A 127 0.99 10.24 -10.29
CA ALA A 127 1.71 11.42 -9.82
C ALA A 127 2.35 11.23 -8.43
N GLN A 128 1.68 10.51 -7.52
CA GLN A 128 2.23 10.23 -6.19
C GLN A 128 3.46 9.30 -6.29
N PHE A 129 3.41 8.31 -7.17
CA PHE A 129 4.57 7.43 -7.41
C PHE A 129 5.75 8.20 -8.01
N ASP A 130 5.48 9.13 -8.91
CA ASP A 130 6.51 9.94 -9.57
C ASP A 130 7.18 10.88 -8.56
N THR A 131 6.41 11.49 -7.64
CA THR A 131 6.96 12.27 -6.52
C THR A 131 7.85 11.42 -5.63
N THR A 132 7.36 10.26 -5.17
CA THR A 132 8.13 9.32 -4.33
C THR A 132 9.42 8.89 -5.02
N ARG A 133 9.37 8.62 -6.33
CA ARG A 133 10.54 8.26 -7.12
C ARG A 133 11.58 9.37 -7.11
N VAL A 134 11.18 10.61 -7.41
CA VAL A 134 12.09 11.76 -7.43
C VAL A 134 12.72 11.96 -6.06
N THR A 135 11.95 11.87 -4.98
CA THR A 135 12.47 11.99 -3.62
C THR A 135 13.51 10.91 -3.32
N LEU A 136 13.19 9.64 -3.57
CA LEU A 136 14.08 8.53 -3.26
C LEU A 136 15.34 8.46 -4.13
N GLU A 137 15.27 8.94 -5.37
CA GLU A 137 16.42 9.00 -6.28
C GLU A 137 17.36 10.18 -5.95
N ASN A 138 16.87 11.21 -5.26
CA ASN A 138 17.67 12.37 -4.83
C ASN A 138 18.14 12.32 -3.37
N THR A 139 17.67 11.36 -2.58
CA THR A 139 18.08 11.19 -1.19
C THR A 139 19.35 10.35 -1.13
N PHE A 140 20.51 10.93 -1.47
CA PHE A 140 21.84 10.30 -1.64
C PHE A 140 22.16 9.76 -3.05
#